data_AF-A0A7H5F3Q7-F1
#
_entry.id   AF-A0A7H5F3Q7-F1
#
_cell.length_a   1.000
_cell.length_b   1.000
_cell.length_c   1.000
_cell.angle_alpha   90.00
_cell.angle_beta   90.00
_cell.angle_gamma   90.00
#
_symmetry.space_group_name_H-M   'P 1'
#
loop_
_entity.id
_entity.type
_entity.pdbx_description
1 polymer ?
#
loop_
_entity_poly.entity_id
_entity_poly.type
_entity_poly.pdbx_seq_one_letter_code
_entity_poly.pdbx_strand_id
1 'polypeptide(L)'
;MSVENNTPIRTLVIFLTLLFALGCKPKPTEAGMATVPNRDTLVSYEPYELEFVRRPTDYNFLSPRTIDPAAYFPDTTNERYLPIRYLRVNFHLMNTSDTLYPYWGEAGWKYAREVVIHANNLLKKTPELWLTPDSMEVPALPRRLLLSLGRKAGTDDYAVYDHFDDELYHYLHDGKDRNRSDRDVINKYAIDKDSVLNIFVMGPPRDSLDRPSWRSPGTVGIFLGDAIKVTGWMESDRPPWEHRGNLVHEIGHALGLRHAWTSNDGCTDTPVHKNDFWTRPKAQRGPGKTSNNLMDYSNRQEALTPQQIGIMHFRMSDITGRQRKWLVPYWCRYNPHEAVRVTKDLNWEGARDFNSDIFVRRGSLLRINNRVHLPEGAAIHVDPGARLELGPKAIIHSDCGGQWAGIRVGVSSMGTRGEVVVNERAIIMNEA
;
A
#
# COMPACT_ATOMS: atom_id res chain seq x y z
N MET A 1 13.61 45.09 90.19
CA MET A 1 13.60 44.48 91.54
C MET A 1 12.84 43.16 91.44
N SER A 2 13.34 42.11 92.10
CA SER A 2 13.09 40.66 91.91
C SER A 2 13.75 40.07 90.65
N VAL A 3 14.82 39.26 90.67
CA VAL A 3 15.31 38.12 91.50
C VAL A 3 14.91 36.77 90.88
N GLU A 4 15.91 36.20 90.21
CA GLU A 4 16.40 34.81 90.29
C GLU A 4 15.68 33.56 89.72
N ASN A 5 16.54 32.75 89.07
CA ASN A 5 16.79 31.31 89.26
C ASN A 5 16.29 30.26 88.25
N ASN A 6 17.31 29.63 87.65
CA ASN A 6 17.57 28.18 87.49
C ASN A 6 16.69 27.29 86.58
N THR A 7 17.26 26.99 85.40
CA THR A 7 17.65 25.66 84.83
C THR A 7 17.16 24.38 85.58
N PRO A 8 16.91 23.19 84.94
CA PRO A 8 17.64 22.70 83.76
C PRO A 8 17.00 21.59 82.84
N ILE A 9 17.82 21.09 81.89
CA ILE A 9 17.79 19.77 81.20
C ILE A 9 16.64 19.47 80.21
N ARG A 10 17.00 19.39 78.91
CA ARG A 10 16.85 18.16 78.10
C ARG A 10 17.68 18.21 76.81
N THR A 11 18.88 17.65 76.95
CA THR A 11 19.62 16.90 75.94
C THR A 11 18.75 15.78 75.35
N LEU A 12 19.17 15.27 74.18
CA LEU A 12 18.76 14.01 73.52
C LEU A 12 17.75 14.18 72.38
N VAL A 13 18.24 14.25 71.13
CA VAL A 13 17.66 13.62 69.91
C VAL A 13 18.46 13.99 68.63
N ILE A 14 19.27 15.04 68.62
CA ILE A 14 19.97 15.46 67.39
C ILE A 14 21.44 15.02 67.40
N PHE A 15 21.72 13.71 67.47
CA PHE A 15 23.08 13.19 67.22
C PHE A 15 23.11 11.72 66.73
N LEU A 16 21.99 11.18 66.21
CA LEU A 16 21.93 9.78 65.72
C LEU A 16 21.57 9.63 64.23
N THR A 17 21.49 10.72 63.46
CA THR A 17 21.16 10.70 62.02
C THR A 17 22.26 11.23 61.09
N LEU A 18 23.46 11.50 61.63
CA LEU A 18 24.60 12.00 60.84
C LEU A 18 25.76 11.00 60.65
N LEU A 19 25.62 9.76 61.15
CA LEU A 19 26.64 8.71 61.02
C LEU A 19 26.30 7.57 60.03
N PHE A 20 25.15 7.60 59.36
CA PHE A 20 24.82 6.64 58.28
C PHE A 20 25.10 7.17 56.85
N ALA A 21 25.73 8.34 56.71
CA ALA A 21 26.10 8.93 55.40
C ALA A 21 27.51 8.53 54.91
N LEU A 22 28.17 7.54 55.54
CA LEU A 22 29.51 7.06 55.17
C LEU A 22 29.55 5.53 54.92
N GLY A 23 28.39 4.90 54.69
CA GLY A 23 28.30 3.49 54.31
C GLY A 23 28.38 3.31 52.79
N CYS A 24 29.55 2.86 52.31
CA CYS A 24 29.77 2.20 51.02
C CYS A 24 28.98 2.75 49.81
N LYS A 25 29.57 3.68 49.07
CA LYS A 25 29.22 3.79 47.63
C LYS A 25 29.58 2.45 47.00
N PRO A 26 28.63 1.67 46.44
CA PRO A 26 29.02 0.54 45.60
C PRO A 26 29.90 1.14 44.50
N LYS A 27 31.13 0.64 44.38
CA LYS A 27 31.88 0.85 43.13
C LYS A 27 30.93 0.39 42.03
N PRO A 28 30.63 1.21 41.02
CA PRO A 28 29.99 0.68 39.83
C PRO A 28 30.92 -0.44 39.37
N THR A 29 30.47 -1.69 39.54
CA THR A 29 31.03 -2.78 38.76
C THR A 29 30.92 -2.27 37.34
N GLU A 30 32.04 -2.09 36.65
CA GLU A 30 32.01 -1.91 35.21
C GLU A 30 31.11 -3.04 34.73
N ALA A 31 29.89 -2.69 34.29
CA ALA A 31 29.08 -3.60 33.52
C ALA A 31 30.01 -3.91 32.37
N GLY A 32 30.64 -5.08 32.41
CA GLY A 32 31.66 -5.47 31.46
C GLY A 32 31.08 -5.11 30.13
N MET A 33 31.71 -4.15 29.45
CA MET A 33 31.24 -3.71 28.15
C MET A 33 31.14 -5.00 27.37
N ALA A 34 29.92 -5.49 27.18
CA ALA A 34 29.65 -6.58 26.27
C ALA A 34 30.16 -5.98 24.97
N THR A 35 31.36 -6.40 24.59
CA THR A 35 32.05 -5.92 23.42
C THR A 35 31.07 -6.16 22.30
N VAL A 36 30.43 -5.10 21.81
CA VAL A 36 29.52 -5.20 20.70
C VAL A 36 30.36 -5.83 19.59
N PRO A 37 30.12 -7.10 19.24
CA PRO A 37 31.06 -7.82 18.40
C PRO A 37 31.11 -7.08 17.08
N ASN A 38 32.32 -6.82 16.60
CA ASN A 38 32.57 -6.04 15.40
C ASN A 38 31.60 -6.46 14.27
N ARG A 39 31.07 -5.49 13.50
CA ARG A 39 30.11 -5.73 12.40
C ARG A 39 30.65 -6.69 11.34
N ASP A 40 31.96 -6.92 11.34
CA ASP A 40 32.70 -7.79 10.42
C ASP A 40 32.91 -9.22 10.95
N THR A 41 32.10 -9.67 11.90
CA THR A 41 32.12 -11.08 12.30
C THR A 41 31.66 -11.94 11.12
N LEU A 42 32.50 -12.86 10.67
CA LEU A 42 32.16 -13.80 9.60
C LEU A 42 30.92 -14.59 10.05
N VAL A 43 29.80 -14.41 9.35
CA VAL A 43 28.56 -15.13 9.61
C VAL A 43 28.45 -16.26 8.60
N SER A 44 28.38 -17.49 9.11
CA SER A 44 27.96 -18.64 8.32
C SER A 44 26.46 -18.84 8.50
N TYR A 45 25.75 -19.22 7.44
CA TYR A 45 24.34 -19.55 7.50
C TYR A 45 24.15 -21.04 7.30
N GLU A 46 23.39 -21.66 8.18
CA GLU A 46 22.98 -23.06 8.06
C GLU A 46 21.46 -23.15 7.89
N PRO A 47 20.96 -24.16 7.14
CA PRO A 47 19.53 -24.45 7.08
C PRO A 47 18.96 -24.69 8.49
N TYR A 48 17.75 -24.20 8.72
CA TYR A 48 17.01 -24.42 9.97
C TYR A 48 15.74 -25.20 9.68
N GLU A 49 15.64 -26.40 10.25
CA GLU A 49 14.46 -27.24 10.13
C GLU A 49 13.37 -26.78 11.10
N LEU A 50 12.21 -26.40 10.58
CA LEU A 50 11.06 -26.03 11.42
C LEU A 50 10.37 -27.28 11.94
N GLU A 51 10.54 -27.53 13.23
CA GLU A 51 9.77 -28.53 13.97
C GLU A 51 8.36 -28.00 14.31
N PHE A 52 7.40 -28.91 14.46
CA PHE A 52 6.04 -28.65 14.95
C PHE A 52 5.16 -27.70 14.10
N VAL A 53 5.49 -27.43 12.83
CA VAL A 53 4.64 -26.65 11.92
C VAL A 53 3.66 -27.52 11.12
N ARG A 54 2.64 -26.87 10.53
CA ARG A 54 1.73 -27.52 9.58
C ARG A 54 2.27 -27.40 8.15
N ARG A 55 2.31 -28.52 7.43
CA ARG A 55 2.80 -28.62 6.05
C ARG A 55 1.76 -29.27 5.14
N PRO A 56 0.62 -28.59 4.91
CA PRO A 56 -0.39 -29.13 4.02
C PRO A 56 0.13 -29.13 2.56
N THR A 57 -0.26 -30.12 1.77
CA THR A 57 0.02 -30.14 0.32
C THR A 57 -0.79 -29.07 -0.41
N ASP A 58 -2.02 -28.82 0.07
CA ASP A 58 -2.93 -27.82 -0.46
C ASP A 58 -3.51 -26.98 0.69
N TYR A 59 -3.69 -25.69 0.44
CA TYR A 59 -4.27 -24.78 1.42
C TYR A 59 -5.35 -23.90 0.81
N ASN A 60 -6.56 -24.01 1.35
CA ASN A 60 -7.65 -23.14 0.98
C ASN A 60 -7.54 -21.82 1.74
N PHE A 61 -7.04 -20.79 1.07
CA PHE A 61 -6.98 -19.44 1.63
C PHE A 61 -8.40 -18.91 1.88
N LEU A 62 -8.64 -18.46 3.11
CA LEU A 62 -9.91 -17.85 3.47
C LEU A 62 -9.88 -16.36 3.18
N SER A 63 -10.98 -15.84 2.63
CA SER A 63 -11.16 -14.39 2.49
C SER A 63 -11.11 -13.74 3.88
N PRO A 64 -10.29 -12.69 4.08
CA PRO A 64 -10.24 -11.97 5.34
C PRO A 64 -11.60 -11.33 5.65
N ARG A 65 -12.11 -11.54 6.87
CA ARG A 65 -13.42 -11.01 7.31
C ARG A 65 -13.38 -9.54 7.71
N THR A 66 -12.23 -9.07 8.17
CA THR A 66 -12.02 -7.71 8.68
C THR A 66 -10.77 -7.11 8.03
N ILE A 67 -10.84 -5.82 7.72
CA ILE A 67 -9.71 -5.05 7.20
C ILE A 67 -9.03 -4.37 8.38
N ASP A 68 -7.73 -4.56 8.50
CA ASP A 68 -6.87 -3.74 9.35
C ASP A 68 -5.91 -2.96 8.44
N PRO A 69 -6.23 -1.70 8.08
CA PRO A 69 -5.38 -0.91 7.21
C PRO A 69 -4.00 -0.63 7.80
N ALA A 70 -3.88 -0.53 9.15
CA ALA A 70 -2.63 -0.19 9.83
C ALA A 70 -1.54 -1.25 9.59
N ALA A 71 -1.96 -2.51 9.43
CA ALA A 71 -1.08 -3.62 9.07
C ALA A 71 -0.42 -3.48 7.67
N TYR A 72 -0.80 -2.47 6.89
CA TYR A 72 -0.30 -2.18 5.55
C TYR A 72 0.22 -0.74 5.40
N PHE A 73 0.48 -0.03 6.51
CA PHE A 73 1.10 1.29 6.42
C PHE A 73 2.54 1.16 5.92
N PRO A 74 2.93 1.96 4.90
CA PRO A 74 4.32 2.08 4.50
C PRO A 74 5.18 2.61 5.65
N ASP A 75 6.31 1.95 5.89
CA ASP A 75 7.32 2.44 6.82
C ASP A 75 8.24 3.44 6.09
N THR A 76 8.21 4.71 6.49
CA THR A 76 9.03 5.76 5.87
C THR A 76 10.53 5.65 6.20
N THR A 77 10.89 4.89 7.24
CA THR A 77 12.29 4.57 7.56
C THR A 77 12.81 3.38 6.77
N ASN A 78 11.92 2.54 6.23
CA ASN A 78 12.28 1.44 5.34
C ASN A 78 11.09 1.03 4.45
N GLU A 79 10.96 1.68 3.30
CA GLU A 79 9.84 1.43 2.40
C GLU A 79 9.79 -0.01 1.86
N ARG A 80 10.90 -0.77 1.93
CA ARG A 80 10.93 -2.16 1.45
C ARG A 80 10.10 -3.11 2.29
N TYR A 81 9.71 -2.74 3.52
CA TYR A 81 8.78 -3.53 4.33
C TYR A 81 7.37 -3.61 3.73
N LEU A 82 7.03 -2.72 2.79
CA LEU A 82 5.83 -2.81 1.97
C LEU A 82 6.23 -2.75 0.48
N PRO A 83 6.24 -3.86 -0.25
CA PRO A 83 6.65 -3.88 -1.67
C PRO A 83 5.80 -2.97 -2.56
N ILE A 84 6.41 -2.38 -3.59
CA ILE A 84 5.67 -1.66 -4.62
C ILE A 84 4.78 -2.65 -5.37
N ARG A 85 3.52 -2.26 -5.61
CA ARG A 85 2.58 -3.00 -6.46
C ARG A 85 2.46 -2.33 -7.82
N TYR A 86 2.34 -3.14 -8.87
CA TYR A 86 2.14 -2.67 -10.24
C TYR A 86 0.80 -3.20 -10.74
N LEU A 87 -0.18 -2.32 -10.88
CA LEU A 87 -1.52 -2.66 -11.35
C LEU A 87 -1.54 -2.70 -12.88
N ARG A 88 -1.90 -3.84 -13.47
CA ARG A 88 -2.07 -3.97 -14.92
C ARG A 88 -3.36 -3.31 -15.37
N VAL A 89 -3.24 -2.50 -16.42
CA VAL A 89 -4.38 -1.82 -17.04
C VAL A 89 -4.39 -1.97 -18.56
N ASN A 90 -5.58 -2.15 -19.11
CA ASN A 90 -5.86 -2.13 -20.55
C ASN A 90 -6.70 -0.90 -20.89
N PHE A 91 -6.49 -0.31 -22.06
CA PHE A 91 -7.30 0.81 -22.56
C PHE A 91 -8.12 0.38 -23.78
N HIS A 92 -9.40 0.72 -23.78
CA HIS A 92 -10.34 0.50 -24.86
C HIS A 92 -10.84 1.87 -25.31
N LEU A 93 -10.35 2.34 -26.47
CA LEU A 93 -10.71 3.62 -27.06
C LEU A 93 -11.92 3.39 -27.96
N MET A 94 -13.06 3.94 -27.55
CA MET A 94 -14.34 3.69 -28.20
C MET A 94 -14.68 4.82 -29.17
N ASN A 95 -14.93 4.49 -30.43
CA ASN A 95 -15.20 5.46 -31.48
C ASN A 95 -16.28 4.96 -32.44
N THR A 96 -16.80 5.85 -33.27
CA THR A 96 -17.70 5.50 -34.38
C THR A 96 -16.92 5.00 -35.59
N SER A 97 -17.58 4.28 -36.50
CA SER A 97 -16.99 3.78 -37.75
C SER A 97 -16.42 4.88 -38.64
N ASP A 98 -16.99 6.09 -38.56
CA ASP A 98 -16.53 7.28 -39.26
C ASP A 98 -15.48 8.11 -38.47
N THR A 99 -14.97 7.57 -37.36
CA THR A 99 -13.91 8.17 -36.55
C THR A 99 -14.25 9.55 -35.98
N LEU A 100 -15.42 9.67 -35.32
CA LEU A 100 -15.91 10.90 -34.70
C LEU A 100 -14.84 11.60 -33.83
N TYR A 101 -14.03 10.84 -33.09
CA TYR A 101 -12.91 11.36 -32.32
C TYR A 101 -11.56 11.12 -32.98
N PRO A 102 -10.58 12.04 -32.85
CA PRO A 102 -9.26 11.91 -33.46
C PRO A 102 -8.29 11.00 -32.69
N TYR A 103 -8.73 10.40 -31.57
CA TYR A 103 -7.87 9.61 -30.69
C TYR A 103 -7.98 8.11 -30.97
N TRP A 104 -7.37 7.67 -32.06
CA TRP A 104 -7.24 6.26 -32.46
C TRP A 104 -5.84 6.00 -33.04
N GLY A 105 -5.46 4.73 -33.19
CA GLY A 105 -4.14 4.35 -33.71
C GLY A 105 -3.00 4.92 -32.88
N GLU A 106 -2.00 5.53 -33.54
CA GLU A 106 -0.84 6.12 -32.85
C GLU A 106 -1.24 7.25 -31.89
N ALA A 107 -2.21 8.09 -32.29
CA ALA A 107 -2.67 9.21 -31.45
C ALA A 107 -3.33 8.70 -30.16
N GLY A 108 -4.24 7.73 -30.29
CA GLY A 108 -4.92 7.10 -29.15
C GLY A 108 -3.94 6.38 -28.20
N TRP A 109 -3.03 5.59 -28.77
CA TRP A 109 -1.97 4.92 -28.00
C TRP A 109 -1.09 5.91 -27.23
N LYS A 110 -0.59 6.96 -27.90
CA LYS A 110 0.29 7.95 -27.29
C LYS A 110 -0.42 8.65 -26.14
N TYR A 111 -1.68 9.02 -26.35
CA TYR A 111 -2.51 9.66 -25.34
C TYR A 111 -2.68 8.78 -24.10
N ALA A 112 -3.12 7.52 -24.26
CA ALA A 112 -3.29 6.58 -23.15
C ALA A 112 -1.99 6.36 -22.38
N ARG A 113 -0.86 6.23 -23.09
CA ARG A 113 0.47 6.09 -22.50
C ARG A 113 0.86 7.31 -21.67
N GLU A 114 0.65 8.52 -22.18
CA GLU A 114 0.95 9.75 -21.47
C GLU A 114 0.08 9.92 -20.22
N VAL A 115 -1.21 9.56 -20.28
CA VAL A 115 -2.07 9.55 -19.08
C VAL A 115 -1.51 8.61 -18.01
N VAL A 116 -1.08 7.39 -18.38
CA VAL A 116 -0.46 6.44 -17.43
C VAL A 116 0.83 7.00 -16.83
N ILE A 117 1.67 7.66 -17.63
CA ILE A 117 2.89 8.32 -17.14
C ILE A 117 2.53 9.39 -16.10
N HIS A 118 1.56 10.25 -16.39
CA HIS A 118 1.13 11.31 -15.47
C HIS A 118 0.43 10.76 -14.23
N ALA A 119 -0.33 9.67 -14.35
CA ALA A 119 -0.93 8.96 -13.22
C ALA A 119 0.16 8.37 -12.31
N ASN A 120 1.20 7.76 -12.89
CA ASN A 120 2.37 7.29 -12.13
C ASN A 120 3.14 8.43 -11.46
N ASN A 121 3.28 9.58 -12.13
CA ASN A 121 3.88 10.76 -11.52
C ASN A 121 3.04 11.29 -10.36
N LEU A 122 1.71 11.22 -10.43
CA LEU A 122 0.83 11.53 -9.30
C LEU A 122 1.01 10.53 -8.16
N LEU A 123 0.99 9.22 -8.46
CA LEU A 123 1.11 8.15 -7.46
C LEU A 123 2.46 8.13 -6.72
N LYS A 124 3.52 8.62 -7.35
CA LYS A 124 4.84 8.79 -6.71
C LYS A 124 4.88 9.93 -5.70
N LYS A 125 3.96 10.89 -5.76
CA LYS A 125 3.93 12.01 -4.81
C LYS A 125 3.41 11.57 -3.46
N THR A 126 3.91 12.23 -2.43
CA THR A 126 3.47 12.11 -1.02
C THR A 126 3.05 13.47 -0.48
N PRO A 127 2.02 14.12 -1.07
CA PRO A 127 1.58 15.42 -0.59
C PRO A 127 0.81 15.26 0.72
N GLU A 128 0.93 16.26 1.59
CA GLU A 128 0.13 16.37 2.81
C GLU A 128 -1.36 16.58 2.49
N LEU A 129 -2.22 16.11 3.39
CA LEU A 129 -3.65 16.39 3.34
C LEU A 129 -3.91 17.84 3.73
N TRP A 130 -4.84 18.48 3.03
CA TRP A 130 -5.31 19.82 3.35
C TRP A 130 -6.34 19.84 4.47
N LEU A 131 -7.04 18.72 4.68
CA LEU A 131 -8.00 18.52 5.76
C LEU A 131 -7.65 17.21 6.48
N THR A 132 -7.48 17.30 7.78
CA THR A 132 -7.25 16.16 8.68
C THR A 132 -8.22 16.25 9.86
N PRO A 133 -8.53 15.15 10.56
CA PRO A 133 -9.31 15.21 11.79
C PRO A 133 -8.53 15.95 12.88
N ASP A 134 -9.22 16.74 13.72
CA ASP A 134 -8.58 17.47 14.82
C ASP A 134 -8.03 16.54 15.92
N SER A 135 -8.52 15.29 15.97
CA SER A 135 -8.17 14.32 17.00
C SER A 135 -6.88 13.54 16.75
N MET A 136 -6.26 13.68 15.58
CA MET A 136 -5.06 12.89 15.24
C MET A 136 -4.17 13.57 14.19
N GLU A 137 -2.88 13.24 14.24
CA GLU A 137 -1.95 13.54 13.15
C GLU A 137 -2.12 12.52 12.01
N VAL A 138 -2.05 12.99 10.76
CA VAL A 138 -2.19 12.16 9.57
C VAL A 138 -0.96 12.34 8.68
N PRO A 139 0.07 11.47 8.78
CA PRO A 139 1.29 11.62 8.01
C PRO A 139 1.06 11.34 6.51
N ALA A 140 1.77 12.06 5.65
CA ALA A 140 1.85 11.72 4.23
C ALA A 140 2.76 10.52 4.02
N LEU A 141 2.23 9.43 3.46
CA LEU A 141 2.98 8.18 3.25
C LEU A 141 3.14 7.86 1.76
N PRO A 142 4.23 7.17 1.36
CA PRO A 142 4.41 6.69 -0.01
C PRO A 142 3.33 5.66 -0.37
N ARG A 143 2.67 5.83 -1.51
CA ARG A 143 1.53 4.96 -1.90
C ARG A 143 1.95 3.54 -2.28
N ARG A 144 3.22 3.34 -2.64
CA ARG A 144 3.81 2.04 -3.05
C ARG A 144 2.96 1.32 -4.11
N LEU A 145 2.39 2.08 -5.04
CA LEU A 145 1.55 1.60 -6.14
C LEU A 145 1.90 2.36 -7.41
N LEU A 146 1.98 1.64 -8.53
CA LEU A 146 2.12 2.18 -9.87
C LEU A 146 1.21 1.42 -10.84
N LEU A 147 0.93 2.05 -11.97
CA LEU A 147 0.21 1.47 -13.09
C LEU A 147 1.20 0.91 -14.13
N SER A 148 0.84 -0.22 -14.72
CA SER A 148 1.56 -0.86 -15.81
C SER A 148 0.58 -1.11 -16.96
N LEU A 149 0.88 -0.61 -18.15
CA LEU A 149 0.11 -0.96 -19.34
C LEU A 149 0.27 -2.45 -19.63
N GLY A 150 -0.85 -3.14 -19.84
CA GLY A 150 -0.86 -4.52 -20.30
C GLY A 150 -0.18 -4.67 -21.67
N ARG A 151 0.03 -5.92 -22.07
CA ARG A 151 0.49 -6.30 -23.41
C ARG A 151 -0.61 -7.06 -24.12
N LYS A 152 -0.72 -6.88 -25.44
CA LYS A 152 -1.63 -7.70 -26.25
C LYS A 152 -1.10 -9.14 -26.27
N ALA A 153 -2.00 -10.11 -26.19
CA ALA A 153 -1.62 -11.51 -26.15
C ALA A 153 -0.78 -11.89 -27.38
N GLY A 154 0.38 -12.49 -27.17
CA GLY A 154 1.28 -12.92 -28.24
C GLY A 154 2.07 -11.80 -28.95
N THR A 155 2.02 -10.55 -28.45
CA THR A 155 2.78 -9.44 -29.04
C THR A 155 3.51 -8.61 -27.98
N ASP A 156 4.47 -7.80 -28.42
CA ASP A 156 5.12 -6.79 -27.58
C ASP A 156 4.34 -5.47 -27.54
N ASP A 157 3.20 -5.38 -28.22
CA ASP A 157 2.40 -4.15 -28.24
C ASP A 157 1.70 -3.92 -26.91
N TYR A 158 1.58 -2.65 -26.53
CA TYR A 158 0.77 -2.28 -25.37
C TYR A 158 -0.71 -2.56 -25.64
N ALA A 159 -1.42 -2.98 -24.60
CA ALA A 159 -2.85 -3.29 -24.62
C ALA A 159 -3.71 -2.01 -24.64
N VAL A 160 -3.58 -1.25 -25.72
CA VAL A 160 -4.48 -0.18 -26.14
C VAL A 160 -5.23 -0.67 -27.39
N TYR A 161 -6.54 -0.73 -27.29
CA TYR A 161 -7.43 -1.28 -28.30
C TYR A 161 -8.33 -0.18 -28.84
N ASP A 162 -8.34 -0.02 -30.16
CA ASP A 162 -9.30 0.85 -30.85
C ASP A 162 -10.53 0.02 -31.21
N HIS A 163 -11.71 0.52 -30.86
CA HIS A 163 -12.99 -0.10 -31.18
C HIS A 163 -13.85 0.88 -31.96
N PHE A 164 -14.36 0.44 -33.10
CA PHE A 164 -15.27 1.20 -33.95
C PHE A 164 -16.66 0.56 -33.88
N ASP A 165 -17.59 1.20 -33.17
CA ASP A 165 -18.92 0.67 -32.87
C ASP A 165 -19.93 1.80 -32.73
N ASP A 166 -20.81 1.96 -33.72
CA ASP A 166 -21.76 3.07 -33.78
C ASP A 166 -22.89 2.99 -32.73
N GLU A 167 -23.05 1.86 -32.04
CA GLU A 167 -24.04 1.66 -30.98
C GLU A 167 -23.42 1.86 -29.59
N LEU A 168 -22.23 1.30 -29.36
CA LEU A 168 -21.60 1.22 -28.03
C LEU A 168 -20.46 2.22 -27.81
N TYR A 169 -20.15 3.12 -28.75
CA TYR A 169 -19.02 4.04 -28.58
C TYR A 169 -19.18 5.07 -27.46
N HIS A 170 -20.43 5.39 -27.08
CA HIS A 170 -20.75 6.61 -26.37
C HIS A 170 -20.99 6.41 -24.87
N TYR A 171 -20.68 7.44 -24.08
CA TYR A 171 -20.90 7.47 -22.65
C TYR A 171 -21.55 8.78 -22.21
N LEU A 172 -22.74 8.65 -21.60
CA LEU A 172 -23.45 9.71 -20.91
C LEU A 172 -23.48 9.42 -19.41
N HIS A 173 -22.80 10.27 -18.63
CA HIS A 173 -22.75 10.13 -17.17
C HIS A 173 -24.07 10.49 -16.48
N ASP A 174 -24.68 11.60 -16.91
CA ASP A 174 -25.91 12.16 -16.34
C ASP A 174 -26.98 12.37 -17.42
N GLY A 175 -28.20 12.70 -17.00
CA GLY A 175 -29.34 12.96 -17.87
C GLY A 175 -30.32 11.79 -17.98
N LYS A 176 -31.33 11.98 -18.85
CA LYS A 176 -32.41 11.01 -19.08
C LYS A 176 -31.86 9.71 -19.72
N ASP A 177 -30.96 9.86 -20.69
CA ASP A 177 -30.42 8.76 -21.50
C ASP A 177 -29.02 8.33 -21.01
N ARG A 178 -28.74 8.53 -19.72
CA ARG A 178 -27.45 8.14 -19.11
C ARG A 178 -27.24 6.62 -19.19
N ASN A 179 -26.01 6.21 -19.48
CA ASN A 179 -25.62 4.80 -19.58
C ASN A 179 -24.39 4.48 -18.70
N ARG A 180 -24.18 5.23 -17.61
CA ARG A 180 -23.01 5.06 -16.73
C ARG A 180 -22.88 3.67 -16.09
N SER A 181 -24.01 3.03 -15.77
CA SER A 181 -24.02 1.67 -15.18
C SER A 181 -24.16 0.57 -16.22
N ASP A 182 -24.33 0.94 -17.49
CA ASP A 182 -24.43 -0.03 -18.59
C ASP A 182 -23.07 -0.71 -18.81
N ARG A 183 -23.14 -2.03 -18.95
CA ARG A 183 -22.00 -2.94 -19.08
C ARG A 183 -21.86 -3.55 -20.47
N ASP A 184 -22.73 -3.24 -21.43
CA ASP A 184 -22.72 -3.91 -22.74
C ASP A 184 -21.38 -3.74 -23.47
N VAL A 185 -20.81 -2.54 -23.43
CA VAL A 185 -19.46 -2.27 -23.96
C VAL A 185 -18.38 -3.10 -23.25
N ILE A 186 -18.49 -3.28 -21.93
CA ILE A 186 -17.53 -4.07 -21.14
C ILE A 186 -17.67 -5.55 -21.48
N ASN A 187 -18.91 -6.06 -21.55
CA ASN A 187 -19.20 -7.45 -21.85
C ASN A 187 -18.72 -7.84 -23.25
N LYS A 188 -18.83 -6.92 -24.22
CA LYS A 188 -18.40 -7.14 -25.60
C LYS A 188 -16.89 -7.06 -25.78
N TYR A 189 -16.23 -6.08 -25.16
CA TYR A 189 -14.85 -5.71 -25.55
C TYR A 189 -13.79 -5.92 -24.47
N ALA A 190 -14.13 -6.17 -23.20
CA ALA A 190 -13.12 -6.34 -22.17
C ALA A 190 -12.23 -7.57 -22.45
N ILE A 191 -10.92 -7.40 -22.27
CA ILE A 191 -9.92 -8.45 -22.48
C ILE A 191 -9.28 -8.78 -21.15
N ASP A 192 -9.11 -10.08 -20.87
CA ASP A 192 -8.47 -10.59 -19.65
C ASP A 192 -9.08 -10.02 -18.35
N LYS A 193 -10.42 -9.88 -18.30
CA LYS A 193 -11.15 -9.23 -17.19
C LYS A 193 -10.91 -9.84 -15.80
N ASP A 194 -10.41 -11.07 -15.76
CA ASP A 194 -10.07 -11.79 -14.54
C ASP A 194 -8.68 -11.43 -13.98
N SER A 195 -7.81 -10.83 -14.80
CA SER A 195 -6.39 -10.62 -14.51
C SER A 195 -5.86 -9.24 -14.91
N VAL A 196 -6.68 -8.39 -15.54
CA VAL A 196 -6.36 -7.00 -15.90
C VAL A 196 -7.54 -6.07 -15.66
N LEU A 197 -7.28 -4.86 -15.16
CA LEU A 197 -8.31 -3.82 -15.02
C LEU A 197 -8.52 -3.11 -16.37
N ASN A 198 -9.72 -3.22 -16.93
CA ASN A 198 -10.04 -2.65 -18.24
C ASN A 198 -10.59 -1.22 -18.10
N ILE A 199 -10.06 -0.27 -18.88
CA ILE A 199 -10.47 1.14 -18.86
C ILE A 199 -11.05 1.50 -20.23
N PHE A 200 -12.33 1.84 -20.26
CA PHE A 200 -13.07 2.26 -21.44
C PHE A 200 -13.08 3.78 -21.52
N VAL A 201 -12.42 4.31 -22.54
CA VAL A 201 -12.40 5.74 -22.86
C VAL A 201 -13.45 5.98 -23.92
N MET A 202 -14.47 6.73 -23.55
CA MET A 202 -15.72 6.89 -24.31
C MET A 202 -16.09 8.36 -24.36
N GLY A 203 -16.66 8.82 -25.46
CA GLY A 203 -17.08 10.22 -25.61
C GLY A 203 -18.59 10.36 -25.62
N PRO A 204 -19.12 11.60 -25.63
CA PRO A 204 -20.54 11.88 -25.74
C PRO A 204 -21.06 11.59 -27.15
N PRO A 205 -22.28 11.08 -27.33
CA PRO A 205 -22.79 10.75 -28.66
C PRO A 205 -22.81 11.97 -29.60
N ARG A 206 -22.72 11.73 -30.91
CA ARG A 206 -22.68 12.76 -31.97
C ARG A 206 -23.80 13.80 -31.82
N ASP A 207 -25.02 13.34 -31.54
CA ASP A 207 -26.19 14.20 -31.37
C ASP A 207 -26.07 15.19 -30.20
N SER A 208 -25.21 14.89 -29.22
CA SER A 208 -24.87 15.80 -28.13
C SER A 208 -23.86 16.84 -28.60
N LEU A 209 -22.83 16.43 -29.35
CA LEU A 209 -21.81 17.32 -29.89
C LEU A 209 -22.38 18.33 -30.89
N ASP A 210 -23.38 17.93 -31.67
CA ASP A 210 -24.01 18.78 -32.70
C ASP A 210 -24.94 19.85 -32.10
N ARG A 211 -25.30 19.75 -30.81
CA ARG A 211 -26.20 20.72 -30.15
C ARG A 211 -25.40 21.95 -29.68
N PRO A 212 -25.73 23.18 -30.10
CA PRO A 212 -25.02 24.39 -29.67
C PRO A 212 -25.07 24.66 -28.15
N SER A 213 -26.13 24.19 -27.49
CA SER A 213 -26.33 24.30 -26.05
C SER A 213 -25.56 23.25 -25.25
N TRP A 214 -25.00 22.24 -25.90
CA TRP A 214 -24.27 21.19 -25.20
C TRP A 214 -22.99 21.75 -24.58
N ARG A 215 -22.68 21.21 -23.41
CA ARG A 215 -21.48 21.52 -22.65
C ARG A 215 -20.92 20.20 -22.19
N SER A 216 -19.63 19.99 -22.42
CA SER A 216 -18.93 18.83 -21.88
C SER A 216 -19.14 18.80 -20.36
N PRO A 217 -19.54 17.66 -19.78
CA PRO A 217 -19.63 17.52 -18.32
C PRO A 217 -18.24 17.60 -17.65
N GLY A 218 -17.18 17.74 -18.43
CA GLY A 218 -15.80 17.60 -17.99
C GLY A 218 -15.41 16.13 -17.91
N THR A 219 -14.26 15.89 -17.32
CA THR A 219 -13.75 14.53 -17.14
C THR A 219 -14.48 13.88 -15.96
N VAL A 220 -15.14 12.75 -16.20
CA VAL A 220 -15.84 11.96 -15.17
C VAL A 220 -15.64 10.46 -15.41
N GLY A 221 -15.77 9.67 -14.35
CA GLY A 221 -15.53 8.23 -14.39
C GLY A 221 -16.55 7.44 -13.55
N ILE A 222 -16.53 6.12 -13.73
CA ILE A 222 -17.19 5.17 -12.84
C ILE A 222 -16.49 3.81 -12.88
N PHE A 223 -16.19 3.28 -11.71
CA PHE A 223 -15.79 1.88 -11.54
C PHE A 223 -17.00 0.95 -11.44
N LEU A 224 -17.00 -0.11 -12.24
CA LEU A 224 -18.07 -1.11 -12.35
C LEU A 224 -17.55 -2.53 -12.00
N GLY A 225 -16.74 -2.67 -10.95
CA GLY A 225 -16.33 -3.98 -10.42
C GLY A 225 -15.12 -4.63 -11.09
N ASP A 226 -15.06 -4.68 -12.42
CA ASP A 226 -13.93 -5.22 -13.21
C ASP A 226 -13.46 -4.31 -14.35
N ALA A 227 -14.15 -3.19 -14.55
CA ALA A 227 -13.80 -2.19 -15.54
C ALA A 227 -14.13 -0.79 -15.03
N ILE A 228 -13.49 0.20 -15.65
CA ILE A 228 -13.75 1.63 -15.46
C ILE A 228 -14.27 2.19 -16.78
N LYS A 229 -15.32 3.00 -16.74
CA LYS A 229 -15.73 3.85 -17.88
C LYS A 229 -15.34 5.30 -17.58
N VAL A 230 -14.73 6.00 -18.53
CA VAL A 230 -14.39 7.42 -18.44
C VAL A 230 -14.84 8.19 -19.68
N THR A 231 -15.25 9.44 -19.49
CA THR A 231 -15.51 10.43 -20.56
C THR A 231 -14.80 11.73 -20.26
N GLY A 232 -14.76 12.66 -21.23
CA GLY A 232 -14.05 13.94 -21.13
C GLY A 232 -12.70 13.94 -21.83
N TRP A 233 -12.24 12.78 -22.31
CA TRP A 233 -10.89 12.58 -22.84
C TRP A 233 -10.81 12.82 -24.35
N MET A 234 -11.88 12.49 -25.08
CA MET A 234 -11.85 12.42 -26.55
C MET A 234 -12.53 13.61 -27.21
N GLU A 235 -13.47 14.23 -26.52
CA GLU A 235 -14.27 15.36 -27.01
C GLU A 235 -13.68 16.74 -26.66
N SER A 236 -12.55 16.78 -25.95
CA SER A 236 -11.89 18.01 -25.56
C SER A 236 -10.39 17.90 -25.84
N ASP A 237 -9.77 18.99 -26.31
CA ASP A 237 -8.32 19.08 -26.55
C ASP A 237 -7.54 19.25 -25.23
N ARG A 238 -7.94 18.49 -24.20
CA ARG A 238 -7.31 18.52 -22.89
C ARG A 238 -6.03 17.69 -22.94
N PRO A 239 -4.92 18.22 -22.38
CA PRO A 239 -3.68 17.48 -22.35
C PRO A 239 -3.78 16.28 -21.39
N PRO A 240 -3.09 15.15 -21.69
CA PRO A 240 -3.16 13.91 -20.90
C PRO A 240 -2.96 14.08 -19.39
N TRP A 241 -2.14 15.05 -18.96
CA TRP A 241 -1.88 15.28 -17.55
C TRP A 241 -3.16 15.66 -16.78
N GLU A 242 -4.15 16.31 -17.38
CA GLU A 242 -5.41 16.68 -16.70
C GLU A 242 -6.25 15.46 -16.28
N HIS A 243 -6.13 14.34 -16.99
CA HIS A 243 -6.93 13.13 -16.76
C HIS A 243 -6.38 12.22 -15.66
N ARG A 244 -5.14 12.46 -15.23
CA ARG A 244 -4.45 11.62 -14.24
C ARG A 244 -5.20 11.50 -12.91
N GLY A 245 -5.80 12.59 -12.43
CA GLY A 245 -6.49 12.63 -11.13
C GLY A 245 -7.72 11.74 -11.15
N ASN A 246 -8.56 11.91 -12.15
CA ASN A 246 -9.78 11.12 -12.34
C ASN A 246 -9.47 9.64 -12.60
N LEU A 247 -8.46 9.33 -13.42
CA LEU A 247 -8.07 7.94 -13.61
C LEU A 247 -7.69 7.27 -12.28
N VAL A 248 -6.84 7.95 -11.49
CA VAL A 248 -6.36 7.40 -10.22
C VAL A 248 -7.46 7.38 -9.16
N HIS A 249 -8.44 8.29 -9.22
CA HIS A 249 -9.66 8.27 -8.41
C HIS A 249 -10.50 7.01 -8.65
N GLU A 250 -10.80 6.69 -9.92
CA GLU A 250 -11.56 5.47 -10.26
C GLU A 250 -10.79 4.19 -9.92
N ILE A 251 -9.46 4.20 -10.06
CA ILE A 251 -8.61 3.10 -9.59
C ILE A 251 -8.66 3.00 -8.06
N GLY A 252 -8.76 4.13 -7.34
CA GLY A 252 -9.03 4.16 -5.91
C GLY A 252 -10.29 3.38 -5.56
N HIS A 253 -11.40 3.61 -6.27
CA HIS A 253 -12.62 2.80 -6.13
C HIS A 253 -12.40 1.32 -6.45
N ALA A 254 -11.66 1.02 -7.52
CA ALA A 254 -11.32 -0.37 -7.88
C ALA A 254 -10.53 -1.10 -6.78
N LEU A 255 -9.74 -0.34 -6.02
CA LEU A 255 -8.94 -0.82 -4.88
C LEU A 255 -9.65 -0.64 -3.52
N GLY A 256 -10.96 -0.39 -3.53
CA GLY A 256 -11.82 -0.44 -2.35
C GLY A 256 -12.00 0.88 -1.62
N LEU A 257 -11.50 2.00 -2.15
CA LEU A 257 -11.72 3.32 -1.57
C LEU A 257 -13.12 3.84 -1.87
N ARG A 258 -13.61 4.69 -0.97
CA ARG A 258 -14.87 5.43 -1.11
C ARG A 258 -14.59 6.93 -1.12
N HIS A 259 -15.61 7.69 -1.47
CA HIS A 259 -15.56 9.14 -1.43
C HIS A 259 -15.27 9.68 -0.02
N ALA A 260 -14.23 10.52 0.11
CA ALA A 260 -13.66 10.96 1.38
C ALA A 260 -14.55 11.97 2.16
N TRP A 261 -15.52 12.58 1.50
CA TRP A 261 -16.45 13.52 2.13
C TRP A 261 -17.60 12.84 2.92
N THR A 262 -17.67 11.51 2.92
CA THR A 262 -18.75 10.75 3.56
C THR A 262 -18.36 10.25 4.95
N SER A 263 -19.33 10.07 5.85
CA SER A 263 -19.06 9.56 7.20
C SER A 263 -18.70 8.07 7.27
N ASN A 264 -18.78 7.35 6.15
CA ASN A 264 -18.60 5.89 6.08
C ASN A 264 -17.65 5.51 4.93
N ASP A 265 -16.60 6.31 4.72
CA ASP A 265 -15.60 6.01 3.69
C ASP A 265 -14.68 4.83 4.06
N GLY A 266 -14.70 4.42 5.34
CA GLY A 266 -13.94 3.30 5.88
C GLY A 266 -12.62 3.71 6.54
N CYS A 267 -12.37 5.02 6.67
CA CYS A 267 -11.17 5.56 7.26
C CYS A 267 -11.50 6.50 8.43
N THR A 268 -10.80 6.38 9.55
CA THR A 268 -10.94 7.31 10.68
C THR A 268 -9.99 8.51 10.56
N ASP A 269 -9.02 8.45 9.64
CA ASP A 269 -8.05 9.52 9.37
C ASP A 269 -8.48 10.45 8.21
N THR A 270 -9.70 10.27 7.70
CA THR A 270 -10.38 11.17 6.76
C THR A 270 -11.50 11.93 7.49
N PRO A 271 -11.46 13.27 7.53
CA PRO A 271 -12.52 14.04 8.18
C PRO A 271 -13.75 14.12 7.29
N VAL A 272 -14.94 14.02 7.89
CA VAL A 272 -16.20 14.32 7.20
C VAL A 272 -16.23 15.80 6.83
N HIS A 273 -16.52 16.11 5.57
CA HIS A 273 -16.52 17.48 5.08
C HIS A 273 -17.48 17.64 3.90
N LYS A 274 -17.67 18.88 3.43
CA LYS A 274 -18.50 19.15 2.24
C LYS A 274 -17.66 19.03 0.97
N ASN A 275 -18.17 18.33 -0.03
CA ASN A 275 -17.55 18.27 -1.36
C ASN A 275 -17.97 19.47 -2.22
N ASP A 276 -17.50 20.66 -1.86
CA ASP A 276 -17.94 21.94 -2.41
C ASP A 276 -16.80 22.74 -3.11
N PHE A 277 -15.71 22.06 -3.47
CA PHE A 277 -14.52 22.68 -4.05
C PHE A 277 -14.84 23.59 -5.25
N TRP A 278 -15.68 23.10 -6.16
CA TRP A 278 -16.02 23.80 -7.40
C TRP A 278 -16.95 25.00 -7.18
N THR A 279 -17.79 24.97 -6.14
CA THR A 279 -18.73 26.04 -5.80
C THR A 279 -18.10 27.11 -4.90
N ARG A 280 -17.00 26.81 -4.20
CA ARG A 280 -16.32 27.81 -3.35
C ARG A 280 -15.59 28.88 -4.15
N PRO A 281 -15.58 30.15 -3.70
CA PRO A 281 -14.70 31.18 -4.24
C PRO A 281 -13.22 30.76 -4.19
N LYS A 282 -12.40 31.15 -5.18
CA LYS A 282 -10.98 30.75 -5.24
C LYS A 282 -10.19 31.07 -3.95
N ALA A 283 -10.44 32.22 -3.33
CA ALA A 283 -9.80 32.63 -2.06
C ALA A 283 -10.17 31.74 -0.85
N GLN A 284 -11.24 30.94 -0.98
CA GLN A 284 -11.72 29.99 0.01
C GLN A 284 -11.36 28.53 -0.33
N ARG A 285 -10.44 28.32 -1.29
CA ARG A 285 -9.87 27.00 -1.63
C ARG A 285 -8.44 26.92 -1.08
N GLY A 286 -7.96 25.71 -0.81
CA GLY A 286 -6.61 25.46 -0.32
C GLY A 286 -6.55 24.76 1.05
N PRO A 287 -5.33 24.64 1.62
CA PRO A 287 -5.09 24.07 2.94
C PRO A 287 -6.03 24.62 4.02
N GLY A 288 -6.59 23.75 4.84
CA GLY A 288 -7.52 24.08 5.92
C GLY A 288 -8.92 24.55 5.47
N LYS A 289 -9.17 24.68 4.16
CA LYS A 289 -10.43 25.22 3.62
C LYS A 289 -11.17 24.23 2.73
N THR A 290 -10.45 23.49 1.91
CA THR A 290 -10.99 22.47 1.00
C THR A 290 -10.09 21.25 1.01
N SER A 291 -10.63 20.09 0.67
CA SER A 291 -9.83 18.87 0.55
C SER A 291 -9.00 18.82 -0.74
N ASN A 292 -7.82 18.20 -0.64
CA ASN A 292 -7.00 17.71 -1.76
C ASN A 292 -6.93 16.17 -1.78
N ASN A 293 -7.79 15.48 -1.01
CA ASN A 293 -7.84 14.02 -1.03
C ASN A 293 -8.16 13.53 -2.46
N LEU A 294 -7.48 12.48 -2.88
CA LEU A 294 -7.66 11.83 -4.18
C LEU A 294 -9.11 11.41 -4.38
N MET A 295 -9.82 11.04 -3.31
CA MET A 295 -11.19 10.55 -3.33
C MET A 295 -12.25 11.64 -3.18
N ASP A 296 -11.89 12.92 -3.31
CA ASP A 296 -12.84 14.04 -3.41
C ASP A 296 -13.01 14.53 -4.86
N TYR A 297 -13.97 15.42 -5.10
CA TYR A 297 -14.10 16.11 -6.40
C TYR A 297 -13.47 17.49 -6.35
N SER A 298 -12.19 17.57 -6.70
CA SER A 298 -11.44 18.83 -6.79
C SER A 298 -10.42 18.79 -7.92
N ASN A 299 -9.81 19.92 -8.26
CA ASN A 299 -8.65 19.92 -9.18
C ASN A 299 -7.32 19.56 -8.49
N ARG A 300 -7.37 19.17 -7.21
CA ARG A 300 -6.22 18.89 -6.33
C ARG A 300 -6.23 17.46 -5.82
N GLN A 301 -6.95 16.54 -6.46
CA GLN A 301 -7.02 15.10 -6.15
C GLN A 301 -5.64 14.43 -6.12
N GLU A 302 -4.89 14.63 -5.04
CA GLU A 302 -3.47 14.29 -4.99
C GLU A 302 -3.03 13.66 -3.69
N ALA A 303 -3.75 13.80 -2.58
CA ALA A 303 -3.37 13.21 -1.30
C ALA A 303 -4.15 11.92 -1.00
N LEU A 304 -3.53 11.00 -0.26
CA LEU A 304 -4.19 9.83 0.32
C LEU A 304 -3.78 9.73 1.78
N THR A 305 -4.72 9.29 2.63
CA THR A 305 -4.43 9.02 4.03
C THR A 305 -3.70 7.68 4.21
N PRO A 306 -3.00 7.46 5.34
CA PRO A 306 -2.47 6.15 5.71
C PRO A 306 -3.49 5.02 5.61
N GLN A 307 -4.71 5.19 6.15
CA GLN A 307 -5.74 4.15 6.09
C GLN A 307 -6.22 3.88 4.66
N GLN A 308 -6.36 4.91 3.82
CA GLN A 308 -6.69 4.69 2.41
C GLN A 308 -5.58 3.87 1.72
N ILE A 309 -4.31 4.21 1.92
CA ILE A 309 -3.18 3.42 1.40
C ILE A 309 -3.23 1.98 1.92
N GLY A 310 -3.50 1.80 3.21
CA GLY A 310 -3.61 0.49 3.84
C GLY A 310 -4.73 -0.37 3.27
N ILE A 311 -5.92 0.21 3.02
CA ILE A 311 -7.06 -0.48 2.38
C ILE A 311 -6.67 -0.95 0.97
N MET A 312 -6.04 -0.08 0.17
CA MET A 312 -5.61 -0.44 -1.18
C MET A 312 -4.63 -1.63 -1.15
N HIS A 313 -3.62 -1.58 -0.27
CA HIS A 313 -2.63 -2.66 -0.14
C HIS A 313 -3.22 -3.95 0.41
N PHE A 314 -4.18 -3.86 1.33
CA PHE A 314 -4.93 -5.02 1.81
C PHE A 314 -5.65 -5.72 0.64
N ARG A 315 -6.41 -4.97 -0.18
CA ARG A 315 -7.11 -5.54 -1.35
C ARG A 315 -6.16 -6.15 -2.36
N MET A 316 -5.01 -5.52 -2.60
CA MET A 316 -3.98 -6.01 -3.49
C MET A 316 -3.21 -7.23 -2.95
N SER A 317 -3.25 -7.47 -1.64
CA SER A 317 -2.51 -8.57 -1.00
C SER A 317 -3.41 -9.77 -0.64
N ASP A 318 -4.73 -9.61 -0.76
CA ASP A 318 -5.71 -10.69 -0.61
C ASP A 318 -5.66 -11.65 -1.79
N ILE A 319 -5.08 -12.84 -1.56
CA ILE A 319 -4.91 -13.88 -2.58
C ILE A 319 -6.23 -14.42 -3.13
N THR A 320 -7.33 -14.26 -2.39
CA THR A 320 -8.67 -14.65 -2.82
C THR A 320 -9.38 -13.54 -3.61
N GLY A 321 -8.87 -12.31 -3.51
CA GLY A 321 -9.46 -11.11 -4.09
C GLY A 321 -9.16 -10.95 -5.58
N ARG A 322 -10.08 -10.30 -6.31
CA ARG A 322 -9.90 -9.96 -7.73
C ARG A 322 -8.74 -8.98 -7.94
N GLN A 323 -8.61 -7.99 -7.05
CA GLN A 323 -7.61 -6.92 -7.13
C GLN A 323 -6.18 -7.47 -7.17
N ARG A 324 -5.93 -8.57 -6.46
CA ARG A 324 -4.65 -9.28 -6.50
C ARG A 324 -4.29 -9.76 -7.91
N LYS A 325 -5.27 -10.29 -8.65
CA LYS A 325 -5.08 -10.85 -10.00
C LYS A 325 -4.69 -9.79 -11.02
N TRP A 326 -5.09 -8.53 -10.79
CA TRP A 326 -4.71 -7.39 -11.63
C TRP A 326 -3.24 -7.00 -11.50
N LEU A 327 -2.53 -7.48 -10.49
CA LEU A 327 -1.13 -7.11 -10.31
C LEU A 327 -0.21 -7.81 -11.31
N VAL A 328 0.86 -7.12 -11.70
CA VAL A 328 2.03 -7.80 -12.29
C VAL A 328 2.69 -8.62 -11.18
N PRO A 329 2.91 -9.93 -11.37
CA PRO A 329 3.49 -10.81 -10.36
C PRO A 329 5.00 -10.63 -10.22
N TYR A 330 5.44 -9.39 -9.95
CA TYR A 330 6.86 -9.09 -9.71
C TYR A 330 7.42 -9.86 -8.50
N TRP A 331 6.56 -10.26 -7.56
CA TRP A 331 6.95 -11.13 -6.44
C TRP A 331 7.47 -12.50 -6.89
N CYS A 332 7.13 -12.96 -8.10
CA CYS A 332 7.68 -14.19 -8.67
C CYS A 332 9.06 -14.02 -9.33
N ARG A 333 9.59 -12.81 -9.40
CA ARG A 333 10.89 -12.52 -10.01
C ARG A 333 11.93 -12.30 -8.92
N TYR A 334 12.60 -13.38 -8.52
CA TYR A 334 13.62 -13.32 -7.48
C TYR A 334 14.70 -12.27 -7.82
N ASN A 335 14.98 -11.39 -6.86
CA ASN A 335 15.96 -10.31 -6.97
C ASN A 335 16.91 -10.34 -5.75
N PRO A 336 18.10 -10.93 -5.88
CA PRO A 336 19.05 -11.04 -4.78
C PRO A 336 19.69 -9.69 -4.38
N HIS A 337 19.64 -8.69 -5.25
CA HIS A 337 20.25 -7.37 -5.00
C HIS A 337 19.38 -6.44 -4.15
N GLU A 338 18.16 -6.88 -3.86
CA GLU A 338 17.10 -6.05 -3.27
C GLU A 338 16.47 -6.69 -2.03
N ALA A 339 17.28 -7.40 -1.25
CA ALA A 339 16.85 -8.07 -0.03
C ALA A 339 16.23 -7.11 0.99
N VAL A 340 15.19 -7.60 1.68
CA VAL A 340 14.56 -6.89 2.80
C VAL A 340 15.45 -7.05 4.02
N ARG A 341 15.81 -5.94 4.68
CA ARG A 341 16.65 -5.95 5.88
C ARG A 341 15.85 -5.41 7.06
N VAL A 342 15.47 -6.29 7.97
CA VAL A 342 14.76 -5.94 9.20
C VAL A 342 15.78 -5.51 10.24
N THR A 343 15.85 -4.21 10.50
CA THR A 343 16.86 -3.56 11.37
C THR A 343 16.28 -2.99 12.67
N LYS A 344 15.01 -3.28 12.95
CA LYS A 344 14.29 -2.92 14.17
C LYS A 344 13.23 -3.97 14.44
N ASP A 345 12.66 -3.93 15.64
CA ASP A 345 11.55 -4.81 15.98
C ASP A 345 10.34 -4.50 15.11
N LEU A 346 9.79 -5.53 14.47
CA LEU A 346 8.68 -5.43 13.54
C LEU A 346 7.69 -6.56 13.76
N ASN A 347 6.41 -6.20 13.60
CA ASN A 347 5.33 -7.16 13.53
C ASN A 347 4.61 -7.03 12.19
N TRP A 348 4.69 -8.07 11.36
CA TRP A 348 3.97 -8.17 10.11
C TRP A 348 2.64 -8.89 10.33
N GLU A 349 1.63 -8.07 10.65
CA GLU A 349 0.23 -8.49 10.78
C GLU A 349 -0.54 -8.41 9.46
N GLY A 350 0.06 -7.87 8.41
CA GLY A 350 -0.53 -7.75 7.07
C GLY A 350 0.19 -8.66 6.08
N ALA A 351 -0.53 -9.13 5.06
CA ALA A 351 0.06 -9.99 4.04
C ALA A 351 1.14 -9.24 3.25
N ARG A 352 2.20 -9.95 2.85
CA ARG A 352 3.32 -9.40 2.06
C ARG A 352 3.73 -10.35 0.95
N ASP A 353 4.17 -9.78 -0.17
CA ASP A 353 4.74 -10.56 -1.27
C ASP A 353 6.05 -9.94 -1.67
N PHE A 354 7.11 -10.53 -1.14
CA PHE A 354 8.46 -10.16 -1.45
C PHE A 354 8.93 -10.92 -2.68
N ASN A 355 9.94 -10.36 -3.32
CA ASN A 355 10.62 -10.94 -4.47
C ASN A 355 12.11 -11.18 -4.17
N SER A 356 12.51 -11.20 -2.90
CA SER A 356 13.90 -11.24 -2.47
C SER A 356 14.01 -11.90 -1.10
N ASP A 357 15.25 -12.13 -0.67
CA ASP A 357 15.54 -12.64 0.67
C ASP A 357 15.12 -11.65 1.75
N ILE A 358 14.86 -12.18 2.94
CA ILE A 358 14.60 -11.39 4.15
C ILE A 358 15.75 -11.64 5.13
N PHE A 359 16.43 -10.58 5.55
CA PHE A 359 17.47 -10.63 6.59
C PHE A 359 16.94 -9.97 7.86
N VAL A 360 16.72 -10.78 8.92
CA VAL A 360 16.50 -10.29 10.28
C VAL A 360 17.85 -9.98 10.88
N ARG A 361 18.13 -8.69 11.09
CA ARG A 361 19.46 -8.23 11.48
C ARG A 361 19.65 -8.34 12.99
N ARG A 362 20.92 -8.48 13.40
CA ARG A 362 21.33 -8.58 14.81
C ARG A 362 20.60 -7.55 15.69
N GLY A 363 20.08 -8.00 16.83
CA GLY A 363 19.37 -7.15 17.80
C GLY A 363 17.97 -6.73 17.37
N SER A 364 17.44 -7.31 16.28
CA SER A 364 16.07 -7.06 15.82
C SER A 364 15.21 -8.33 15.94
N LEU A 365 13.92 -8.11 16.22
CA LEU A 365 12.87 -9.12 16.18
C LEU A 365 12.00 -8.93 14.93
N LEU A 366 11.83 -9.98 14.13
CA LEU A 366 10.75 -10.04 13.14
C LEU A 366 9.68 -11.02 13.60
N ARG A 367 8.46 -10.54 13.82
CA ARG A 367 7.28 -11.37 14.01
C ARG A 367 6.45 -11.40 12.73
N ILE A 368 6.16 -12.60 12.23
CA ILE A 368 5.26 -12.85 11.10
C ILE A 368 3.99 -13.47 11.67
N ASN A 369 2.85 -12.81 11.49
CA ASN A 369 1.56 -13.32 11.97
C ASN A 369 0.47 -13.18 10.89
N ASN A 370 0.89 -13.22 9.63
CA ASN A 370 0.02 -13.26 8.46
C ASN A 370 0.77 -13.98 7.31
N ARG A 371 0.19 -13.93 6.11
CA ARG A 371 0.74 -14.51 4.89
C ARG A 371 1.97 -13.74 4.40
N VAL A 372 3.08 -14.46 4.20
CA VAL A 372 4.28 -13.96 3.52
C VAL A 372 4.57 -14.86 2.34
N HIS A 373 4.62 -14.26 1.15
CA HIS A 373 5.09 -14.92 -0.06
C HIS A 373 6.60 -14.69 -0.24
N LEU A 374 7.31 -15.75 -0.62
CA LEU A 374 8.70 -15.74 -1.09
C LEU A 374 8.84 -16.50 -2.42
N PRO A 375 9.58 -15.97 -3.41
CA PRO A 375 9.78 -16.66 -4.69
C PRO A 375 10.72 -17.84 -4.53
N GLU A 376 10.83 -18.62 -5.60
CA GLU A 376 11.81 -19.68 -5.71
C GLU A 376 13.23 -19.18 -5.38
N GLY A 377 13.93 -19.93 -4.54
CA GLY A 377 15.30 -19.63 -4.11
C GLY A 377 15.44 -18.57 -3.01
N ALA A 378 14.39 -17.79 -2.71
CA ALA A 378 14.46 -16.81 -1.62
C ALA A 378 14.41 -17.48 -0.24
N ALA A 379 15.17 -16.94 0.72
CA ALA A 379 15.24 -17.44 2.09
C ALA A 379 14.97 -16.36 3.14
N ILE A 380 14.64 -16.79 4.36
CA ILE A 380 14.66 -15.92 5.54
C ILE A 380 15.94 -16.21 6.32
N HIS A 381 16.82 -15.22 6.38
CA HIS A 381 18.09 -15.25 7.09
C HIS A 381 17.93 -14.58 8.45
N VAL A 382 18.29 -15.29 9.52
CA VAL A 382 18.26 -14.77 10.90
C VAL A 382 19.70 -14.59 11.37
N ASP A 383 20.19 -13.35 11.42
CA ASP A 383 21.55 -13.04 11.88
C ASP A 383 21.79 -13.55 13.33
N PRO A 384 23.05 -13.80 13.73
CA PRO A 384 23.40 -14.06 15.13
C PRO A 384 22.88 -12.96 16.06
N GLY A 385 22.13 -13.36 17.10
CA GLY A 385 21.51 -12.43 18.06
C GLY A 385 20.28 -11.69 17.52
N ALA A 386 19.73 -12.12 16.38
CA ALA A 386 18.41 -11.71 15.90
C ALA A 386 17.38 -12.80 16.21
N ARG A 387 16.09 -12.45 16.13
CA ARG A 387 14.98 -13.37 16.42
C ARG A 387 13.90 -13.32 15.36
N LEU A 388 13.46 -14.48 14.89
CA LEU A 388 12.29 -14.65 14.03
C LEU A 388 11.17 -15.36 14.80
N GLU A 389 9.98 -14.78 14.82
CA GLU A 389 8.77 -15.37 15.41
C GLU A 389 7.72 -15.67 14.35
N LEU A 390 7.31 -16.93 14.23
CA LEU A 390 6.17 -17.33 13.42
C LEU A 390 4.94 -17.52 14.31
N GLY A 391 4.00 -16.58 14.22
CA GLY A 391 2.76 -16.58 15.00
C GLY A 391 1.73 -17.62 14.53
N PRO A 392 0.61 -17.78 15.28
CA PRO A 392 -0.42 -18.78 14.98
C PRO A 392 -1.18 -18.55 13.66
N LYS A 393 -1.04 -17.36 13.04
CA LYS A 393 -1.61 -17.02 11.74
C LYS A 393 -0.55 -16.92 10.64
N ALA A 394 0.70 -17.25 10.94
CA ALA A 394 1.78 -17.22 9.96
C ALA A 394 1.52 -18.23 8.85
N ILE A 395 1.60 -17.78 7.60
CA ILE A 395 1.59 -18.64 6.41
C ILE A 395 2.77 -18.21 5.55
N ILE A 396 3.80 -19.05 5.45
CA ILE A 396 4.93 -18.81 4.54
C ILE A 396 4.80 -19.77 3.37
N HIS A 397 4.80 -19.23 2.15
CA HIS A 397 4.59 -20.01 0.95
C HIS A 397 5.18 -19.34 -0.29
N SER A 398 5.23 -20.09 -1.39
CA SER A 398 5.45 -19.58 -2.73
C SER A 398 4.22 -19.85 -3.59
N ASP A 399 3.71 -18.84 -4.30
CA ASP A 399 2.56 -18.99 -5.23
C ASP A 399 3.01 -18.89 -6.71
N CYS A 400 4.31 -19.00 -6.94
CA CYS A 400 4.95 -18.83 -8.25
C CYS A 400 5.32 -20.15 -8.95
N GLY A 401 4.93 -21.29 -8.38
CA GLY A 401 5.17 -22.63 -8.96
C GLY A 401 6.50 -23.29 -8.58
N GLY A 402 7.34 -22.64 -7.77
CA GLY A 402 8.61 -23.17 -7.26
C GLY A 402 8.65 -23.23 -5.73
N GLN A 403 9.82 -23.59 -5.17
CA GLN A 403 10.04 -23.69 -3.72
C GLN A 403 10.96 -22.58 -3.19
N TRP A 404 10.56 -21.96 -2.08
CA TRP A 404 11.44 -21.02 -1.37
C TRP A 404 12.45 -21.80 -0.52
N ALA A 405 13.63 -21.21 -0.29
CA ALA A 405 14.81 -21.90 0.24
C ALA A 405 14.83 -22.07 1.78
N GLY A 406 13.68 -21.96 2.43
CA GLY A 406 13.52 -22.15 3.87
C GLY A 406 14.12 -21.04 4.73
N ILE A 407 14.25 -21.35 6.02
CA ILE A 407 14.86 -20.47 7.02
C ILE A 407 16.33 -20.85 7.19
N ARG A 408 17.19 -19.84 7.31
CA ARG A 408 18.63 -19.99 7.53
C ARG A 408 19.05 -19.23 8.77
N VAL A 409 19.67 -19.94 9.72
CA VAL A 409 20.15 -19.34 10.96
C VAL A 409 21.63 -19.02 10.82
N GLY A 410 21.99 -17.77 11.13
CA GLY A 410 23.36 -17.32 11.16
C GLY A 410 24.05 -17.75 12.45
N VAL A 411 25.29 -18.24 12.33
CA VAL A 411 26.18 -18.61 13.43
C VAL A 411 27.42 -17.73 13.38
N SER A 412 27.73 -17.05 14.48
CA SER A 412 28.96 -16.27 14.63
C SER A 412 30.14 -17.17 15.01
N SER A 413 31.36 -16.69 14.79
CA SER A 413 32.59 -17.37 15.23
C SER A 413 32.67 -17.59 16.75
N MET A 414 31.87 -16.86 17.53
CA MET A 414 31.78 -17.01 18.99
C MET A 414 30.64 -17.94 19.42
N GLY A 415 29.95 -18.60 18.47
CA GLY A 415 28.86 -19.54 18.75
C GLY A 415 27.50 -18.87 19.02
N THR A 416 27.39 -17.54 18.87
CA THR A 416 26.08 -16.88 18.92
C THR A 416 25.26 -17.27 17.70
N ARG A 417 24.00 -17.66 17.89
CA ARG A 417 23.09 -18.09 16.82
C ARG A 417 21.93 -17.10 16.68
N GLY A 418 21.30 -17.08 15.51
CA GLY A 418 19.96 -16.53 15.35
C GLY A 418 18.93 -17.42 16.07
N GLU A 419 17.85 -16.82 16.55
CA GLU A 419 16.76 -17.53 17.23
C GLU A 419 15.54 -17.61 16.31
N VAL A 420 14.92 -18.79 16.23
CA VAL A 420 13.65 -19.00 15.53
C VAL A 420 12.66 -19.59 16.53
N VAL A 421 11.53 -18.94 16.69
CA VAL A 421 10.43 -19.38 17.57
C VAL A 421 9.18 -19.55 16.73
N VAL A 422 8.55 -20.71 16.83
CA VAL A 422 7.45 -21.09 15.93
C VAL A 422 6.24 -21.53 16.72
N ASN A 423 5.07 -21.04 16.33
CA ASN A 423 3.80 -21.55 16.81
C ASN A 423 3.39 -22.80 16.02
N GLU A 424 2.85 -23.81 16.71
CA GLU A 424 2.41 -25.07 16.11
C GLU A 424 1.32 -24.95 15.02
N ARG A 425 0.65 -23.78 14.96
CA ARG A 425 -0.38 -23.48 13.96
C ARG A 425 0.17 -22.76 12.74
N ALA A 426 1.43 -22.35 12.75
CA ALA A 426 2.08 -21.77 11.58
C ALA A 426 2.05 -22.78 10.42
N ILE A 427 1.78 -22.28 9.23
CA ILE A 427 1.68 -23.07 8.01
C ILE A 427 2.85 -22.73 7.11
N ILE A 428 3.53 -23.77 6.64
CA ILE A 428 4.64 -23.67 5.72
C ILE A 428 4.34 -24.52 4.49
N MET A 429 4.46 -23.91 3.31
CA MET A 429 4.18 -24.57 2.04
C MET A 429 5.30 -24.27 1.04
N ASN A 430 5.52 -25.18 0.09
CA ASN A 430 6.49 -25.03 -0.99
C ASN A 430 7.89 -24.64 -0.48
N GLU A 431 8.34 -25.25 0.62
CA GLU A 431 9.69 -25.13 1.16
C GLU A 431 10.59 -26.20 0.52
N ALA A 432 11.84 -25.83 0.20
CA ALA A 432 12.83 -26.68 -0.47
C ALA A 432 13.55 -27.65 0.47
#